data_AF-A0A251NYI1-F1
#
_entry.id   AF-A0A251NYI1-F1
#
_cell.length_a   1.000
_cell.length_b   1.000
_cell.length_c   1.000
_cell.angle_alpha   90.00
_cell.angle_beta   90.00
_cell.angle_gamma   90.00
#
_symmetry.space_group_name_H-M   'P 1'
#
loop_
_entity.id
_entity.type
_entity.pdbx_description
1 polymer ?
#
loop_
_entity_poly.entity_id
_entity_poly.type
_entity_poly.pdbx_seq_one_letter_code
_entity_poly.pdbx_strand_id
1 'polypeptide(L)'
;MMRMKLQECSVETAIATIVDGSDSLKINTQHLRDLSFRVGSIYQFIGELLIQPDNEAVLQARVGRNVDGIDLNLYYQSLQLLRQFQADHLKTKLPSTPNPSNNAK
;
A
#
# COMPACT_ATOMS: atom_id res chain seq x y z
N MET A 1 2.26 -1.33 -1.89
CA MET A 1 3.11 -0.16 -1.58
C MET A 1 2.21 0.89 -0.95
N MET A 2 2.51 1.31 0.27
CA MET A 2 1.64 2.20 1.05
C MET A 2 2.43 3.45 1.43
N ARG A 3 1.85 4.63 1.20
CA ARG A 3 2.48 5.92 1.50
C ARG A 3 1.52 6.79 2.28
N MET A 4 1.90 7.16 3.50
CA MET A 4 1.05 7.92 4.41
C MET A 4 1.91 8.78 5.34
N LYS A 5 1.27 9.74 6.01
CA LYS A 5 1.95 10.63 6.97
C LYS A 5 2.21 9.87 8.26
N LEU A 6 3.42 9.96 8.81
CA LEU A 6 3.74 9.37 10.10
C LEU A 6 3.12 10.20 11.22
N GLN A 7 2.25 9.59 12.02
CA GLN A 7 1.61 10.24 13.17
C GLN A 7 2.36 9.97 14.47
N GLU A 8 2.78 8.72 14.68
CA GLU A 8 3.44 8.29 15.91
C GLU A 8 4.43 7.16 15.62
N CYS A 9 5.49 7.08 16.40
CA CYS A 9 6.44 5.96 16.35
C CYS A 9 6.91 5.64 17.77
N SER A 10 6.70 4.40 18.20
CA SER A 10 7.23 3.88 19.46
C SER A 10 8.50 3.09 19.20
N VAL A 11 9.60 3.51 19.84
CA VAL A 11 10.90 2.81 19.76
C VAL A 11 10.85 1.51 20.56
N GLU A 12 10.11 1.47 21.66
CA GLU A 12 10.04 0.32 22.56
C GLU A 12 9.31 -0.87 21.90
N THR A 13 8.20 -0.60 21.21
CA THR A 13 7.39 -1.64 20.57
C THR A 13 7.73 -1.83 19.09
N ALA A 14 8.59 -0.98 18.53
CA ALA A 14 8.87 -0.90 17.09
C ALA A 14 7.59 -0.78 16.24
N ILE A 15 6.57 -0.09 16.76
CA ILE A 15 5.32 0.18 16.05
C ILE A 15 5.24 1.65 15.69
N ALA A 16 4.99 1.91 14.41
CA ALA A 16 4.66 3.22 13.89
C ALA A 16 3.20 3.26 13.43
N THR A 17 2.54 4.40 13.63
CA THR A 17 1.18 4.66 13.14
C THR A 17 1.27 5.65 12.00
N ILE A 18 0.74 5.27 10.84
CA ILE A 18 0.64 6.13 9.66
C ILE A 18 -0.82 6.44 9.35
N VAL A 19 -1.08 7.65 8.83
CA VAL A 19 -2.44 8.16 8.58
C VAL A 19 -2.61 8.75 7.18
N ASP A 20 -3.80 8.55 6.62
CA ASP A 20 -4.28 9.19 5.40
C ASP A 20 -5.76 9.58 5.60
N GLY A 21 -6.04 10.88 5.73
CA GLY A 21 -7.37 11.35 6.12
C GLY A 21 -7.80 10.81 7.49
N SER A 22 -8.91 10.07 7.53
CA SER A 22 -9.44 9.39 8.72
C SER A 22 -8.90 7.97 8.92
N ASP A 23 -8.20 7.42 7.93
CA ASP A 23 -7.72 6.05 7.97
C ASP A 23 -6.34 6.00 8.61
N SER A 24 -6.10 4.93 9.39
CA SER A 24 -4.81 4.70 10.03
C SER A 24 -4.36 3.25 9.85
N LEU A 25 -3.05 3.04 9.82
CA LEU A 25 -2.46 1.70 9.80
C LEU A 25 -1.26 1.63 10.73
N LYS A 26 -1.18 0.52 11.48
CA LYS A 26 -0.02 0.16 12.29
C LYS A 26 1.05 -0.50 11.42
N ILE A 27 2.28 -0.06 11.59
CA ILE A 27 3.45 -0.53 10.85
C ILE A 27 4.44 -1.08 11.87
N ASN A 28 4.76 -2.37 11.77
CA ASN A 28 5.88 -2.93 12.50
C ASN A 28 7.17 -2.57 11.77
N THR A 29 8.05 -1.85 12.46
CA THR A 29 9.31 -1.31 11.95
C THR A 29 10.54 -2.06 12.45
N GLN A 30 10.38 -3.22 13.10
CA GLN A 30 11.46 -3.97 13.75
C GLN A 30 12.62 -4.34 12.78
N HIS A 31 12.33 -4.46 11.49
CA HIS A 31 13.32 -4.80 10.46
C HIS A 31 13.93 -3.58 9.76
N LEU A 32 13.52 -2.37 10.11
CA LEU A 32 14.01 -1.13 9.51
C LEU A 32 15.16 -0.56 10.37
N ARG A 33 16.39 -0.98 10.07
CA ARG A 33 17.56 -0.63 10.91
C ARG A 33 18.15 0.76 10.65
N ASP A 34 17.97 1.32 9.45
CA ASP A 34 18.63 2.56 9.02
C ASP A 34 17.67 3.73 8.77
N LEU A 35 16.43 3.64 9.29
CA LEU A 35 15.40 4.65 9.06
C LEU A 35 15.14 5.47 10.32
N SER A 36 15.52 6.75 10.28
CA SER A 36 15.13 7.71 11.31
C SER A 36 13.73 8.25 11.02
N PHE A 37 12.80 7.95 11.93
CA PHE A 37 11.42 8.40 11.83
C PHE A 37 11.25 9.83 12.33
N ARG A 38 10.61 10.67 11.51
CA ARG A 38 10.22 12.04 11.83
C ARG A 38 8.72 12.14 11.78
N VAL A 39 8.10 12.39 12.93
CA VAL A 39 6.65 12.62 13.02
C VAL A 39 6.27 13.79 12.12
N GLY A 40 5.17 13.63 11.40
CA GLY A 40 4.65 14.61 10.46
C GLY A 40 5.21 14.50 9.03
N SER A 41 6.30 13.76 8.83
CA SER A 41 6.83 13.46 7.50
C SER A 41 6.06 12.35 6.80
N ILE A 42 6.21 12.29 5.47
CA ILE A 42 5.58 11.27 4.63
C ILE A 42 6.56 10.13 4.42
N TYR A 43 6.10 8.92 4.69
CA TYR A 43 6.88 7.70 4.50
C TYR A 43 6.19 6.75 3.54
N GLN A 44 7.00 5.97 2.84
CA GLN A 44 6.56 4.88 2.00
C GLN A 44 7.12 3.56 2.52
N PHE A 45 6.26 2.57 2.66
CA PHE A 45 6.61 1.25 3.15
C PHE A 45 6.27 0.14 2.16
N ILE A 46 7.10 -0.89 2.16
CA ILE A 46 6.88 -2.17 1.48
C ILE A 46 7.06 -3.28 2.52
N GLY A 47 6.11 -4.20 2.55
CA GLY A 47 6.05 -5.27 3.53
C GLY A 47 4.83 -6.16 3.33
N GLU A 48 4.66 -7.11 4.23
CA GLU A 48 3.51 -8.01 4.27
C GLU A 48 2.43 -7.47 5.22
N LEU A 49 1.16 -7.55 4.82
CA LEU A 49 0.05 -7.20 5.69
C LEU A 49 -0.37 -8.43 6.51
N LEU A 50 -0.32 -8.30 7.82
CA LEU A 50 -0.80 -9.31 8.76
C LEU A 50 -2.12 -8.83 9.37
N ILE A 51 -3.17 -9.65 9.30
CA ILE A 51 -4.43 -9.41 10.00
C ILE A 51 -4.39 -10.24 11.27
N GLN A 52 -4.43 -9.57 12.41
CA GLN A 52 -4.42 -10.20 13.72
C GLN A 52 -5.81 -10.77 14.08
N PRO A 53 -5.89 -11.67 15.08
CA PRO A 53 -7.16 -12.30 15.48
C PRO A 53 -8.23 -11.32 15.98
N ASP A 54 -7.82 -10.14 16.43
CA ASP A 54 -8.68 -9.01 16.82
C ASP A 54 -9.15 -8.17 15.62
N ASN A 55 -8.87 -8.64 14.40
CA ASN A 55 -9.14 -7.96 13.13
C ASN A 55 -8.34 -6.65 12.95
N GLU A 56 -7.28 -6.43 13.74
CA GLU A 56 -6.34 -5.34 13.51
C GLU A 56 -5.36 -5.70 12.39
N ALA A 57 -5.20 -4.79 11.44
CA ALA A 57 -4.22 -4.93 10.36
C ALA A 57 -2.88 -4.27 10.75
N VAL A 58 -1.79 -5.01 10.64
CA VAL A 58 -0.42 -4.52 10.86
C VAL A 58 0.45 -4.84 9.65
N LEU A 59 1.13 -3.83 9.10
CA LEU A 59 2.12 -4.03 8.05
C LEU A 59 3.48 -4.40 8.66
N GLN A 60 4.00 -5.58 8.32
CA GLN A 60 5.36 -6.00 8.63
C GLN A 60 6.32 -5.37 7.62
N ALA A 61 6.85 -4.19 7.93
CA ALA A 61 7.67 -3.44 6.99
C ALA A 61 9.06 -4.08 6.82
N ARG A 62 9.45 -4.28 5.56
CA ARG A 62 10.80 -4.72 5.16
C ARG A 62 11.62 -3.59 4.57
N VAL A 63 10.95 -2.62 3.95
CA VAL A 63 11.56 -1.41 3.40
C VAL A 63 10.71 -0.22 3.83
N GLY A 64 11.37 0.86 4.23
CA GLY A 64 10.76 2.14 4.55
C GLY A 64 11.62 3.29 4.01
N ARG A 65 11.00 4.33 3.48
CA ARG A 65 11.69 5.52 2.96
C ARG A 65 10.93 6.79 3.30
N ASN A 66 11.64 7.82 3.77
CA ASN A 66 11.12 9.19 3.82
C ASN A 66 11.01 9.72 2.38
N VAL A 67 9.84 10.25 2.04
CA VAL A 67 9.51 10.76 0.71
C VAL A 67 9.00 12.21 0.79
N ASP A 68 9.46 12.97 1.77
CA ASP A 68 9.19 14.41 1.84
C ASP A 68 9.69 15.10 0.55
N GLY A 69 8.90 16.05 0.04
CA GLY A 69 9.21 16.79 -1.18
C GLY A 69 8.81 16.11 -2.49
N ILE A 70 8.23 14.90 -2.46
CA ILE A 70 7.62 14.30 -3.64
C ILE A 70 6.33 15.05 -4.02
N ASP A 71 6.09 15.27 -5.31
CA ASP A 71 4.81 15.76 -5.80
C ASP A 71 3.74 14.68 -5.61
N LEU A 72 2.85 14.89 -4.64
CA LEU A 72 1.81 13.92 -4.32
C LEU A 72 0.81 13.74 -5.47
N ASN A 73 0.48 14.82 -6.17
CA ASN A 73 -0.52 14.80 -7.24
C ASN A 73 -0.02 13.98 -8.43
N LEU A 74 1.22 14.25 -8.87
CA LEU A 74 1.85 13.51 -9.96
C LEU A 74 2.03 12.02 -9.63
N TYR A 75 2.36 11.71 -8.37
CA TYR A 75 2.43 10.33 -7.89
C TYR A 75 1.08 9.60 -8.05
N TYR A 76 -0.03 10.20 -7.60
CA TYR A 76 -1.35 9.58 -7.72
C TYR A 76 -1.78 9.40 -9.18
N GLN A 77 -1.54 10.40 -10.03
CA GLN A 77 -1.80 10.31 -11.47
C GLN A 77 -1.02 9.17 -12.13
N SER A 78 0.27 9.03 -11.78
CA SER A 78 1.13 7.96 -12.30
C SER A 78 0.63 6.58 -11.88
N LEU A 79 0.19 6.42 -10.62
CA LEU A 79 -0.40 5.17 -10.14
C LEU A 79 -1.72 4.84 -10.85
N GLN A 80 -2.55 5.85 -11.12
CA GLN A 80 -3.81 5.65 -11.84
C GLN A 80 -3.56 5.14 -13.27
N LEU A 81 -2.61 5.76 -13.99
CA LEU A 81 -2.22 5.33 -15.33
C LEU A 81 -1.68 3.89 -15.32
N LEU A 82 -0.83 3.55 -14.33
CA LEU A 82 -0.31 2.19 -14.18
C LEU A 82 -1.43 1.16 -13.98
N ARG A 83 -2.39 1.45 -13.09
CA ARG A 83 -3.53 0.55 -12.84
C ARG A 83 -4.39 0.38 -14.08
N GLN A 84 -4.63 1.46 -14.82
CA GLN A 84 -5.41 1.42 -16.07
C GLN A 84 -4.71 0.53 -17.11
N PHE A 85 -3.42 0.76 -17.32
CA PHE A 85 -2.60 -0.05 -18.21
C PHE A 85 -2.64 -1.54 -17.82
N GLN A 86 -2.41 -1.86 -16.54
CA GLN A 86 -2.46 -3.24 -16.06
C GLN A 86 -3.83 -3.89 -16.27
N ALA A 87 -4.92 -3.16 -16.00
CA ALA A 87 -6.27 -3.67 -16.18
C ALA A 87 -6.57 -3.98 -17.65
N ASP A 88 -6.15 -3.12 -18.56
CA ASP A 88 -6.38 -3.31 -20.00
C ASP A 88 -5.59 -4.51 -20.54
N HIS A 89 -4.34 -4.68 -20.11
CA HIS A 89 -3.48 -5.80 -20.51
C HIS A 89 -3.85 -7.14 -19.84
N LEU A 90 -4.48 -7.12 -18.65
CA LEU A 90 -5.00 -8.33 -18.00
C LEU A 90 -6.32 -8.79 -18.65
N LYS A 91 -7.18 -7.86 -19.07
CA LYS A 91 -8.41 -8.19 -19.83
C LYS A 91 -8.11 -8.89 -21.14
N THR A 92 -7.00 -8.58 -21.80
CA THR A 92 -6.61 -9.24 -23.06
C THR A 92 -6.10 -10.67 -22.87
N LYS A 93 -5.74 -11.09 -21.64
CA LYS A 93 -5.18 -12.42 -21.35
C LYS A 93 -6.20 -13.46 -20.87
N LEU A 94 -7.43 -13.07 -20.54
CA LEU A 94 -8.52 -14.02 -20.34
C LEU A 94 -9.21 -14.27 -21.69
N PRO A 95 -9.20 -15.50 -22.25
CA PRO A 95 -10.03 -15.79 -23.40
C PRO A 95 -11.48 -15.56 -23.00
N SER A 96 -12.19 -14.71 -23.75
CA SER A 96 -13.65 -14.63 -23.69
C SER A 96 -14.19 -16.04 -23.93
N THR A 97 -14.67 -16.72 -22.89
CA THR A 97 -15.38 -17.98 -23.07
C THR A 97 -16.56 -17.73 -24.01
N PRO A 98 -16.73 -18.50 -25.10
CA PRO A 98 -17.86 -18.31 -25.99
C PRO A 98 -19.14 -18.57 -25.20
N ASN A 99 -20.10 -17.66 -25.35
CA ASN A 99 -21.41 -17.70 -24.70
C ASN A 99 -22.17 -18.96 -25.18
N PRO A 100 -22.58 -19.89 -24.29
CA PRO A 100 -23.34 -21.07 -24.69
C PRO A 100 -24.82 -20.70 -24.86
N SER A 101 -25.12 -20.01 -25.96
CA SER A 101 -26.49 -19.72 -26.39
C SER A 101 -26.50 -19.61 -27.91
N ASN A 102 -26.49 -20.74 -28.61
CA ASN A 102 -27.13 -20.90 -29.93
C ASN A 102 -27.08 -22.36 -30.43
N ASN A 103 -27.72 -23.27 -29.70
CA ASN A 103 -27.91 -24.65 -30.17
C ASN A 103 -29.28 -25.19 -29.69
N ALA A 104 -30.36 -24.50 -30.05
CA ALA A 104 -31.69 -25.06 -30.00
C ALA A 104 -32.40 -24.74 -31.33
N LYS A 105 -32.17 -25.58 -32.32
CA LYS A 105 -33.08 -25.84 -33.44
C LYS A 105 -32.90 -27.28 -33.88
#